data_AF-A0A7S1Y049-F1
#
_entry.id   AF-A0A7S1Y049-F1
#
_cell.length_a   1.000
_cell.length_b   1.000
_cell.length_c   1.000
_cell.angle_alpha   90.00
_cell.angle_beta   90.00
_cell.angle_gamma   90.00
#
_symmetry.space_group_name_H-M   'P 1'
#
loop_
_entity.id
_entity.type
_entity.pdbx_description
1 polymer ?
#
loop_
_entity_poly.entity_id
_entity_poly.type
_entity_poly.pdbx_seq_one_letter_code
_entity_poly.pdbx_strand_id
1 'polypeptide(L)'
;GIVGVPPALTEQYRSLKCMSFMGLLPEVRCAWVSIDNRLYLWDYEAARARGEADFLAFDGLDQIIVSVALVPPRPGVFRSKVKYVLAVATAVEVVLLALAFEDDADALATVGQALASVGGGVP
;
A
#
# COMPACT_ATOMS: atom_id res chain seq x y z
N GLY A 1 -36.92 21.16 -19.06
CA GLY A 1 -36.03 20.28 -19.85
C GLY A 1 -34.79 20.01 -19.03
N ILE A 2 -34.28 18.78 -19.04
CA ILE A 2 -33.04 18.43 -18.34
C ILE A 2 -31.90 19.21 -19.01
N VAL A 3 -31.16 19.99 -18.22
CA VAL A 3 -29.95 20.69 -18.69
C VAL A 3 -28.83 19.66 -18.78
N GLY A 4 -28.33 19.42 -19.99
CA GLY A 4 -27.18 18.55 -20.23
C GLY A 4 -25.89 19.19 -19.70
N VAL A 5 -24.96 18.36 -19.21
CA VAL A 5 -23.63 18.79 -18.79
C VAL A 5 -22.94 19.47 -19.99
N PRO A 6 -22.35 20.67 -19.82
CA PRO A 6 -21.71 21.38 -20.91
C PRO A 6 -20.64 20.52 -21.62
N PRO A 7 -20.54 20.55 -22.96
CA PRO A 7 -19.57 19.75 -23.71
C PRO A 7 -18.12 19.94 -23.23
N ALA A 8 -17.76 21.18 -22.85
CA ALA A 8 -16.46 21.50 -22.27
C ALA A 8 -16.16 20.78 -20.94
N LEU A 9 -17.17 20.60 -20.08
CA LEU A 9 -17.06 19.82 -18.83
C LEU A 9 -16.95 18.31 -19.12
N THR A 10 -17.58 17.86 -20.21
CA THR A 10 -17.55 16.46 -20.64
C THR A 10 -16.17 16.04 -21.17
N GLU A 11 -15.42 16.97 -21.74
CA GLU A 11 -14.06 16.74 -22.25
C GLU A 11 -13.02 16.76 -21.12
N GLN A 12 -13.20 17.64 -20.12
CA GLN A 12 -12.42 17.59 -18.89
C GLN A 12 -12.65 16.28 -18.12
N TYR A 13 -13.90 15.81 -18.03
CA TYR A 13 -14.23 14.54 -17.39
C TYR A 13 -13.58 13.32 -18.08
N ARG A 14 -13.42 13.33 -19.41
CA ARG A 14 -12.75 12.25 -20.16
C ARG A 14 -11.22 12.18 -19.93
N SER A 15 -10.62 13.21 -19.35
CA SER A 15 -9.20 13.26 -19.01
C SER A 15 -8.86 12.72 -17.62
N LEU A 16 -9.85 12.25 -16.85
CA LEU A 16 -9.66 11.58 -15.58
C LEU A 16 -8.84 10.29 -15.80
N LYS A 17 -7.52 10.42 -15.79
CA LYS A 17 -6.57 9.32 -15.89
C LYS A 17 -6.31 8.80 -14.49
N CYS A 18 -6.87 7.63 -14.17
CA CYS A 18 -6.36 6.86 -13.05
C CYS A 18 -5.02 6.26 -13.46
N MET A 19 -3.97 6.59 -12.72
CA MET A 19 -2.67 5.97 -12.90
C MET A 19 -2.61 4.75 -11.99
N SER A 20 -2.46 3.57 -12.60
CA SER A 20 -2.34 2.32 -11.87
C SER A 20 -0.99 1.69 -12.12
N PHE A 21 -0.32 1.31 -11.03
CA PHE A 21 0.89 0.52 -11.04
C PHE A 21 0.64 -0.76 -10.26
N MET A 22 1.37 -1.83 -10.57
CA MET A 22 1.23 -3.09 -9.87
C MET A 22 2.52 -3.87 -9.89
N GLY A 23 2.65 -4.80 -8.95
CA GLY A 23 3.80 -5.66 -8.87
C GLY A 23 3.61 -6.79 -7.89
N LEU A 24 4.66 -7.60 -7.79
CA LEU A 24 4.75 -8.69 -6.83
C LEU A 24 5.88 -8.39 -5.85
N LEU A 25 5.70 -8.85 -4.62
CA LEU A 25 6.69 -8.89 -3.54
C LEU A 25 6.80 -10.36 -3.11
N PRO A 26 7.50 -11.19 -3.90
CA PRO A 26 7.51 -12.64 -3.72
C PRO A 26 8.05 -13.08 -2.34
N GLU A 27 8.92 -12.27 -1.73
CA GLU A 27 9.50 -12.51 -0.40
C GLU A 27 8.43 -12.66 0.69
N VAL A 28 7.26 -12.05 0.47
CA VAL A 28 6.12 -12.07 1.40
C VAL A 28 4.85 -12.63 0.74
N ARG A 29 4.98 -13.28 -0.42
CA ARG A 29 3.85 -13.83 -1.22
C ARG A 29 2.75 -12.79 -1.48
N CYS A 30 3.13 -11.52 -1.57
CA CYS A 30 2.20 -10.42 -1.68
C CYS A 30 2.17 -9.88 -3.11
N ALA A 31 0.98 -9.63 -3.63
CA ALA A 31 0.77 -8.80 -4.80
C ALA A 31 0.29 -7.43 -4.35
N TRP A 32 0.56 -6.39 -5.15
CA TRP A 32 0.06 -5.05 -4.89
C TRP A 32 -0.42 -4.38 -6.17
N VAL A 33 -1.39 -3.49 -6.02
CA VAL A 33 -1.83 -2.57 -7.08
C VAL A 33 -2.09 -1.21 -6.46
N SER A 34 -1.67 -0.15 -7.15
CA SER A 34 -2.10 1.21 -6.85
C SER A 34 -3.18 1.67 -7.83
N ILE A 35 -4.10 2.48 -7.33
CA ILE A 35 -5.03 3.26 -8.13
C ILE A 35 -4.90 4.69 -7.62
N ASP A 36 -4.25 5.53 -8.41
CA ASP A 36 -3.83 6.87 -8.03
C ASP A 36 -3.00 6.85 -6.74
N ASN A 37 -3.57 7.34 -5.65
CA ASN A 37 -2.94 7.46 -4.33
C ASN A 37 -3.30 6.32 -3.36
N ARG A 38 -4.12 5.36 -3.79
CA ARG A 38 -4.55 4.22 -2.98
C ARG A 38 -3.74 2.99 -3.32
N LEU A 39 -3.29 2.28 -2.30
CA LEU A 39 -2.56 1.02 -2.40
C LEU A 39 -3.42 -0.13 -1.91
N TYR A 40 -3.44 -1.22 -2.66
CA TYR A 40 -4.08 -2.47 -2.28
C TYR A 40 -3.05 -3.59 -2.27
N LEU A 41 -3.09 -4.45 -1.26
CA LEU A 41 -2.16 -5.56 -1.07
C LEU A 41 -2.92 -6.85 -0.76
N TRP A 42 -2.49 -7.98 -1.29
CA TRP A 42 -3.08 -9.28 -0.98
C TRP A 42 -2.07 -10.43 -1.10
N ASP A 43 -2.30 -11.51 -0.35
CA ASP A 43 -1.56 -12.77 -0.52
C ASP A 43 -2.11 -13.52 -1.74
N TYR A 44 -1.31 -13.61 -2.80
CA TYR A 44 -1.77 -14.20 -4.07
C TYR A 44 -1.83 -15.74 -4.01
N GLU A 45 -1.10 -16.39 -3.10
CA GLU A 45 -1.18 -17.84 -2.89
C GLU A 45 -2.45 -18.19 -2.12
N ALA A 46 -2.76 -17.43 -1.07
CA ALA A 46 -4.00 -17.60 -0.31
C ALA A 46 -5.23 -17.36 -1.21
N ALA A 47 -5.18 -16.31 -2.03
CA ALA A 47 -6.23 -16.01 -3.00
C ALA A 47 -6.44 -17.16 -4.00
N ARG A 48 -5.35 -17.73 -4.51
CA ARG A 48 -5.39 -18.88 -5.42
C ARG A 48 -6.02 -20.11 -4.77
N ALA A 49 -5.70 -20.38 -3.50
CA ALA A 49 -6.20 -21.55 -2.78
C ALA A 49 -7.68 -21.43 -2.41
N ARG A 50 -8.15 -20.25 -2.02
CA ARG A 50 -9.54 -19.99 -1.61
C ARG A 50 -10.47 -19.71 -2.80
N GLY A 51 -9.92 -19.28 -3.94
CA GLY A 51 -10.68 -18.84 -5.10
C GLY A 51 -11.20 -17.40 -4.99
N GLU A 52 -10.93 -16.73 -3.86
CA GLU A 52 -11.25 -15.33 -3.59
C GLU A 52 -10.08 -14.67 -2.85
N ALA A 53 -9.88 -13.37 -3.05
CA ALA A 53 -8.78 -12.62 -2.47
C ALA A 53 -9.28 -11.62 -1.42
N ASP A 54 -8.89 -11.84 -0.16
CA ASP A 54 -8.92 -10.79 0.86
C ASP A 54 -7.77 -9.81 0.58
N PHE A 55 -8.02 -8.51 0.74
CA PHE A 55 -7.00 -7.48 0.51
C PHE A 55 -6.95 -6.46 1.65
N LEU A 56 -5.77 -5.88 1.84
CA LEU A 56 -5.54 -4.71 2.67
C LEU A 56 -5.50 -3.47 1.80
N ALA A 57 -6.05 -2.36 2.29
CA ALA A 57 -6.01 -1.08 1.62
C ALA A 57 -5.25 -0.04 2.46
N PHE A 58 -4.53 0.83 1.79
CA PHE A 58 -3.91 2.01 2.37
C PHE A 58 -4.20 3.22 1.48
N ASP A 59 -4.79 4.26 2.08
CA ASP A 59 -5.28 5.47 1.40
C ASP A 59 -4.74 6.76 2.04
N GLY A 60 -3.65 6.67 2.78
CA GLY A 60 -3.06 7.79 3.52
C GLY A 60 -2.11 8.69 2.72
N LEU A 61 -2.21 8.72 1.39
CA LEU A 61 -1.37 9.57 0.51
C LEU A 61 -2.25 10.51 -0.29
N ASP A 62 -1.75 11.71 -0.59
CA ASP A 62 -2.47 12.67 -1.44
C ASP A 62 -2.01 12.63 -2.91
N GLN A 63 -0.83 12.06 -3.18
CA GLN A 63 -0.23 12.01 -4.50
C GLN A 63 -0.24 10.59 -5.07
N ILE A 64 -0.18 10.51 -6.41
CA ILE A 64 -0.16 9.23 -7.14
C ILE A 64 1.07 8.41 -6.70
N ILE A 65 0.82 7.16 -6.34
CA ILE A 65 1.85 6.17 -6.06
C ILE A 65 2.51 5.79 -7.37
N VAL A 66 3.82 5.97 -7.46
CA VAL A 66 4.62 5.66 -8.67
C VAL A 66 5.43 4.38 -8.52
N SER A 67 5.76 3.98 -7.30
CA SER A 67 6.52 2.76 -7.03
C SER A 67 6.32 2.26 -5.60
N VAL A 68 6.45 0.95 -5.42
CA VAL A 68 6.35 0.26 -4.14
C VAL A 68 7.48 -0.77 -4.07
N ALA A 69 8.20 -0.81 -2.95
CA ALA A 69 9.28 -1.76 -2.72
C ALA A 69 9.31 -2.27 -1.28
N LEU A 70 9.75 -3.52 -1.12
CA LEU A 70 10.00 -4.12 0.19
C LEU A 70 11.41 -3.76 0.65
N VAL A 71 11.55 -3.31 1.90
CA VAL A 71 12.85 -2.98 2.52
C VAL A 71 12.95 -3.63 3.90
N PRO A 72 14.18 -4.00 4.35
CA PRO A 72 14.37 -4.57 5.67
C PRO A 72 14.09 -3.52 6.76
N PRO A 73 13.47 -3.92 7.89
CA PRO A 73 13.24 -3.03 9.02
C PRO A 73 14.57 -2.63 9.67
N ARG A 74 14.64 -1.40 10.17
CA ARG A 74 15.80 -0.95 10.94
C ARG A 74 15.88 -1.73 12.26
N PRO A 75 17.03 -2.33 12.61
CA PRO A 75 17.20 -3.06 13.87
C PRO A 75 16.86 -2.17 15.08
N GLY A 76 16.11 -2.73 16.02
CA GLY A 76 15.74 -2.05 17.28
C GLY A 76 14.65 -0.98 17.17
N VAL A 77 14.06 -0.75 15.99
CA VAL A 77 12.98 0.23 15.81
C VAL A 77 11.59 -0.40 15.87
N PHE A 78 11.41 -1.57 15.28
CA PHE A 78 10.12 -2.24 15.19
C PHE A 78 10.01 -3.43 16.16
N ARG A 79 8.76 -3.77 16.52
CA ARG A 79 8.46 -5.02 17.22
C ARG A 79 8.76 -6.22 16.32
N SER A 80 9.03 -7.38 16.93
CA SER A 80 9.40 -8.63 16.24
C SER A 80 8.42 -9.09 15.15
N LYS A 81 7.14 -8.69 15.24
CA LYS A 81 6.11 -9.02 14.24
C LYS A 81 6.25 -8.26 12.92
N VAL A 82 7.01 -7.17 12.89
CA VAL A 82 7.27 -6.40 11.66
C VAL A 82 8.54 -6.94 11.03
N LYS A 83 8.37 -7.89 10.10
CA LYS A 83 9.49 -8.51 9.38
C LYS A 83 9.96 -7.66 8.19
N TYR A 84 9.07 -6.81 7.66
CA TYR A 84 9.33 -6.01 6.48
C TYR A 84 8.71 -4.61 6.62
N VAL A 85 9.32 -3.66 5.92
CA VAL A 85 8.78 -2.31 5.72
C VAL A 85 8.51 -2.13 4.24
N LEU A 86 7.39 -1.50 3.93
CA LEU A 86 7.03 -1.13 2.58
C LEU A 86 7.39 0.33 2.33
N ALA A 87 8.26 0.58 1.36
CA ALA A 87 8.54 1.92 0.88
C ALA A 87 7.57 2.25 -0.26
N VAL A 88 6.67 3.21 -0.03
CA VAL A 88 5.69 3.68 -1.01
C VAL A 88 6.12 5.06 -1.48
N ALA A 89 6.51 5.15 -2.76
CA ALA A 89 7.01 6.38 -3.36
C ALA A 89 5.91 7.07 -4.17
N THR A 90 5.77 8.37 -3.96
CA THR A 90 5.03 9.29 -4.83
C THR A 90 6.02 10.22 -5.55
N ALA A 91 5.51 11.17 -6.34
CA ALA A 91 6.35 12.16 -6.99
C ALA A 91 7.05 13.13 -6.01
N VAL A 92 6.56 13.24 -4.75
CA VAL A 92 7.02 14.27 -3.80
C VAL A 92 7.59 13.69 -2.51
N GLU A 93 7.24 12.45 -2.15
CA GLU A 93 7.68 11.85 -0.90
C GLU A 93 7.77 10.33 -0.98
N VAL A 94 8.43 9.74 0.03
CA VAL A 94 8.44 8.30 0.27
C VAL A 94 7.93 8.05 1.68
N VAL A 95 6.84 7.29 1.79
CA VAL A 95 6.26 6.89 3.08
C VAL A 95 6.63 5.44 3.38
N LEU A 96 6.98 5.19 4.64
CA LEU A 96 7.31 3.85 5.14
C LEU A 96 6.11 3.27 5.88
N LEU A 97 5.64 2.11 5.44
CA LEU A 97 4.57 1.36 6.08
C LEU A 97 5.14 0.10 6.72
N ALA A 98 4.79 -0.18 7.97
CA ALA A 98 5.13 -1.44 8.60
C ALA A 98 4.20 -2.55 8.09
N LEU A 99 4.78 -3.69 7.70
CA LEU A 99 4.02 -4.90 7.38
C LEU A 99 4.12 -5.87 8.55
N ALA A 100 2.96 -6.15 9.16
CA ALA A 100 2.84 -7.11 10.25
C ALA A 100 2.19 -8.40 9.76
N PHE A 101 2.70 -9.53 10.25
CA PHE A 101 2.24 -10.87 9.92
C PHE A 101 1.66 -11.54 11.15
N GLU A 102 0.63 -12.38 10.97
CA GLU A 102 0.14 -13.23 12.06
C GLU A 102 1.13 -14.39 12.32
N ASP A 103 1.31 -14.74 13.60
CA ASP A 103 2.35 -15.67 14.05
C ASP A 103 2.20 -17.09 13.48
N ASP A 104 1.00 -17.47 13.03
CA ASP A 104 0.68 -18.87 12.65
C ASP A 104 0.69 -19.12 11.12
N ALA A 105 0.73 -18.09 10.27
CA ALA A 105 0.46 -18.26 8.85
C ALA A 105 1.38 -17.52 7.86
N ASP A 106 2.34 -16.71 8.32
CA ASP A 106 3.07 -15.74 7.46
C ASP A 106 2.12 -14.97 6.51
N ALA A 107 0.86 -14.82 6.93
CA ALA A 107 -0.19 -14.17 6.20
C ALA A 107 -0.13 -12.67 6.54
N LEU A 108 -0.26 -11.84 5.53
CA LEU A 108 -0.23 -10.40 5.70
C LEU A 108 -1.46 -9.96 6.51
N ALA A 109 -1.22 -9.45 7.72
CA ALA A 109 -2.28 -9.17 8.69
C ALA A 109 -2.69 -7.70 8.69
N THR A 110 -1.72 -6.79 8.59
CA THR A 110 -1.97 -5.35 8.67
C THR A 110 -0.90 -4.57 7.95
N VAL A 111 -1.33 -3.48 7.31
CA VAL A 111 -0.48 -2.41 6.78
C VAL A 111 -0.83 -1.12 7.50
N GLY A 112 0.18 -0.38 7.95
CA GLY A 112 -0.01 0.91 8.60
C GLY A 112 1.24 1.74 8.57
N GLN A 113 1.11 3.06 8.71
CA GLN A 113 2.28 3.93 8.77
C GLN A 113 3.20 3.51 9.92
N ALA A 114 4.49 3.39 9.60
CA ALA A 114 5.50 3.08 10.59
C ALA A 114 5.68 4.28 11.54
N LEU A 115 5.00 4.26 12.69
CA LEU A 115 5.32 5.17 13.79
C LEU A 115 6.62 4.67 14.45
N ALA A 116 7.71 5.40 14.27
CA ALA A 116 8.92 5.16 15.04
C ALA A 116 8.60 5.39 16.52
N SER A 117 8.62 4.35 17.35
CA SER A 117 8.67 4.56 18.79
C SER A 117 10.04 5.16 19.10
N VAL A 118 10.10 6.46 19.42
CA VAL A 118 11.30 7.07 20.01
C VAL A 118 11.43 6.51 21.42
N GLY A 119 12.08 5.36 21.53
CA GLY A 119 12.53 4.80 22.80
C GLY A 119 13.84 5.47 23.20
N GLY A 120 13.74 6.62 23.87
CA GLY A 120 14.87 7.32 24.47
C GLY A 120 14.57 7.66 25.93
N GLY A 121 14.61 6.64 26.79
CA GLY A 121 14.70 6.85 28.24
C GLY A 121 16.06 7.44 28.59
N VAL A 122 16.04 8.58 29.27
CA VAL A 122 17.17 9.30 29.85
C VAL A 122 17.90 8.42 30.88
N PRO A 123 19.25 8.32 30.87
CA PRO A 123 20.01 8.02 32.08
C PRO A 123 20.19 9.27 32.95
#